data_AF-A0A7J6IVI7-F1
#
_entry.id   AF-A0A7J6IVI7-F1
#
_cell.length_a   1.000
_cell.length_b   1.000
_cell.length_c   1.000
_cell.angle_alpha   90.00
_cell.angle_beta   90.00
_cell.angle_gamma   90.00
#
_symmetry.space_group_name_H-M   'P 1'
#
loop_
_entity.id
_entity.type
_entity.pdbx_description
1 polymer ?
#
loop_
_entity_poly.entity_id
_entity_poly.type
_entity_poly.pdbx_seq_one_letter_code
_entity_poly.pdbx_strand_id
1 'polypeptide(L)'
;MVQQDTQSEKLASNTSPEDIELVAAEIGRQANLNAVLARRICQELQSDEPLTEATMNLNSWAVRRDSANEARQRYIIADAGWFGPKSDTSVGRYPSRLPEGYSKGSGQILLVPINFDVSNNGHWSLVIVHDGFTGFGKLPSIKHLDPFRNTNTGSERGNTFSIDAHLALESLFIETLRLGQWDVPQSPNAASCGV
;
A
#
# COMPACT_ATOMS: atom_id res chain seq x y z
N MET A 1 -4.25 44.99 -0.98
CA MET A 1 -4.92 43.69 -1.17
C MET A 1 -6.00 43.85 -2.25
N VAL A 2 -5.68 43.64 -3.54
CA VAL A 2 -6.63 43.49 -4.68
C VAL A 2 -5.87 42.81 -5.83
N GLN A 3 -5.52 41.52 -5.69
CA GLN A 3 -4.83 40.79 -6.77
C GLN A 3 -5.18 39.29 -6.86
N GLN A 4 -6.07 38.77 -6.01
CA GLN A 4 -6.57 37.39 -6.10
C GLN A 4 -7.93 37.27 -6.84
N ASP A 5 -8.75 38.32 -6.90
CA ASP A 5 -10.07 38.25 -7.54
C ASP A 5 -10.01 38.19 -9.08
N THR A 6 -8.97 38.77 -9.70
CA THR A 6 -8.84 38.84 -11.16
C THR A 6 -8.45 37.51 -11.82
N GLN A 7 -7.95 36.53 -11.06
CA GLN A 7 -7.62 35.20 -11.57
C GLN A 7 -8.83 34.25 -11.57
N SER A 8 -9.72 34.35 -10.58
CA SER A 8 -10.98 33.58 -10.54
C SER A 8 -11.97 34.03 -11.62
N GLU A 9 -12.10 35.34 -11.86
CA GLU A 9 -13.01 35.86 -12.89
C GLU A 9 -12.57 35.48 -14.32
N LYS A 10 -11.25 35.34 -14.57
CA LYS A 10 -10.71 34.92 -15.87
C LYS A 10 -10.85 33.41 -16.15
N LEU A 11 -10.95 32.56 -15.13
CA LEU A 11 -11.23 31.13 -15.31
C LEU A 11 -12.71 30.89 -15.65
N ALA A 12 -13.61 31.62 -14.99
CA ALA A 12 -15.04 31.54 -15.25
C ALA A 12 -15.43 32.07 -16.65
N SER A 13 -14.71 33.07 -17.18
CA SER A 13 -15.00 33.66 -18.50
C SER A 13 -14.55 32.82 -19.70
N ASN A 14 -13.74 31.77 -19.51
CA ASN A 14 -13.15 30.96 -20.58
C ASN A 14 -13.66 29.50 -20.59
N THR A 15 -14.55 29.13 -19.68
CA THR A 15 -15.12 27.77 -19.62
C THR A 15 -16.45 27.78 -20.37
N SER A 16 -16.52 27.12 -21.52
CA SER A 16 -17.75 27.05 -22.30
C SER A 16 -18.81 26.18 -21.58
N PRO A 17 -20.12 26.40 -21.84
CA PRO A 17 -21.16 25.48 -21.36
C PRO A 17 -20.89 24.02 -21.73
N GLU A 18 -20.32 23.79 -22.91
CA GLU A 18 -19.91 22.46 -23.38
C GLU A 18 -18.79 21.87 -22.50
N ASP A 19 -17.80 22.66 -22.08
CA ASP A 19 -16.77 22.21 -21.14
C ASP A 19 -17.34 21.86 -19.76
N ILE A 20 -18.34 22.62 -19.29
CA ILE A 20 -19.03 22.33 -18.02
C ILE A 20 -19.78 21.01 -18.11
N GLU A 21 -20.48 20.75 -19.22
CA GLU A 21 -21.20 19.50 -19.46
C GLU A 21 -20.25 18.30 -19.56
N LEU A 22 -19.10 18.46 -20.24
CA LEU A 22 -18.07 17.43 -20.32
C LEU A 22 -17.49 17.09 -18.93
N VAL A 23 -17.21 18.10 -18.10
CA VAL A 23 -16.74 17.91 -16.73
C VAL A 23 -17.82 17.23 -15.88
N ALA A 24 -19.08 17.67 -15.97
CA ALA A 24 -20.19 17.07 -15.22
C ALA A 24 -20.42 15.60 -15.62
N ALA A 25 -20.34 15.27 -16.91
CA ALA A 25 -20.43 13.92 -17.41
C ALA A 25 -19.28 13.04 -16.90
N GLU A 26 -18.06 13.55 -16.88
CA GLU A 26 -16.90 12.84 -16.33
C GLU A 26 -17.03 12.62 -14.82
N ILE A 27 -17.49 13.62 -14.06
CA ILE A 27 -17.81 13.47 -12.63
C ILE A 27 -18.87 12.38 -12.43
N GLY A 28 -19.95 12.39 -13.22
CA GLY A 28 -21.00 11.38 -13.18
C GLY A 28 -20.48 9.97 -13.48
N ARG A 29 -19.59 9.85 -14.48
CA ARG A 29 -18.94 8.58 -14.84
C ARG A 29 -18.06 8.06 -13.70
N GLN A 30 -17.23 8.92 -13.11
CA GLN A 30 -16.37 8.57 -11.99
C GLN A 30 -17.19 8.20 -10.75
N ALA A 31 -18.28 8.92 -10.47
CA ALA A 31 -19.18 8.61 -9.36
C ALA A 31 -19.80 7.21 -9.53
N ASN A 32 -20.21 6.84 -10.74
CA ASN A 32 -20.73 5.51 -11.02
C ASN A 32 -19.65 4.42 -10.86
N LEU A 33 -18.45 4.64 -11.38
CA LEU A 33 -17.32 3.70 -11.21
C LEU A 33 -16.98 3.49 -9.72
N ASN A 34 -16.94 4.58 -8.94
CA ASN A 34 -16.69 4.52 -7.51
C ASN A 34 -17.81 3.80 -6.75
N ALA A 35 -19.08 3.99 -7.16
CA ALA A 35 -20.21 3.28 -6.55
C ALA A 35 -20.14 1.77 -6.82
N VAL A 36 -19.75 1.36 -8.03
CA VAL A 36 -19.54 -0.05 -8.38
C VAL A 36 -18.38 -0.64 -7.57
N LEU A 37 -17.26 0.08 -7.47
CA LEU A 37 -16.11 -0.33 -6.67
C LEU A 37 -16.50 -0.48 -5.18
N ALA A 38 -17.19 0.51 -4.61
CA ALA A 38 -17.64 0.46 -3.22
C ALA A 38 -18.56 -0.74 -2.97
N ARG A 39 -19.48 -1.05 -3.88
CA ARG A 39 -20.34 -2.24 -3.77
C ARG A 39 -19.52 -3.54 -3.76
N ARG A 40 -18.55 -3.67 -4.66
CA ARG A 40 -17.66 -4.84 -4.72
C ARG A 40 -16.87 -4.99 -3.42
N ILE A 41 -16.30 -3.91 -2.90
CA ILE A 41 -15.54 -3.93 -1.64
C ILE A 41 -16.41 -4.37 -0.48
N CYS A 42 -17.65 -3.85 -0.38
CA CYS A 42 -18.58 -4.32 0.66
C CYS A 42 -18.90 -5.81 0.55
N GLN A 43 -18.97 -6.36 -0.68
CA GLN A 43 -19.17 -7.79 -0.89
C GLN A 43 -17.94 -8.61 -0.47
N GLU A 44 -16.73 -8.16 -0.83
CA GLU A 44 -15.47 -8.80 -0.43
C GLU A 44 -15.29 -8.80 1.09
N LEU A 45 -15.63 -7.71 1.77
CA LEU A 45 -15.55 -7.63 3.25
C LEU A 45 -16.61 -8.49 3.97
N GLN A 46 -17.64 -8.97 3.27
CA GLN A 46 -18.69 -9.83 3.80
C GLN A 46 -18.54 -11.29 3.37
N SER A 47 -17.60 -11.59 2.47
CA SER A 47 -17.37 -12.94 1.96
C SER A 47 -16.22 -13.62 2.68
N ASP A 48 -16.11 -14.94 2.50
CA ASP A 48 -14.94 -15.74 2.89
C ASP A 48 -13.92 -15.79 1.73
N GLU A 49 -13.90 -14.78 0.84
CA GLU A 49 -12.94 -14.70 -0.27
C GLU A 49 -11.78 -13.75 0.08
N PRO A 50 -10.55 -14.01 -0.42
CA PRO A 50 -9.43 -13.09 -0.24
C PRO A 50 -9.73 -11.70 -0.79
N LEU A 51 -9.31 -10.67 -0.05
CA LEU A 51 -9.41 -9.29 -0.54
C LEU A 51 -8.62 -9.09 -1.82
N THR A 52 -9.16 -8.30 -2.74
CA THR A 52 -8.48 -7.99 -3.99
C THR A 52 -7.52 -6.82 -3.85
N GLU A 53 -6.58 -6.67 -4.79
CA GLU A 53 -5.67 -5.51 -4.82
C GLU A 53 -6.43 -4.18 -4.84
N ALA A 54 -7.60 -4.12 -5.49
CA ALA A 54 -8.43 -2.92 -5.53
C ALA A 54 -8.93 -2.53 -4.12
N THR A 55 -9.35 -3.52 -3.34
CA THR A 55 -9.78 -3.33 -1.94
C THR A 55 -8.62 -2.90 -1.06
N MET A 56 -7.46 -3.54 -1.20
CA MET A 56 -6.25 -3.16 -0.47
C MET A 56 -5.77 -1.76 -0.85
N ASN A 57 -5.84 -1.36 -2.12
CA ASN A 57 -5.48 -0.01 -2.55
C ASN A 57 -6.42 1.06 -2.01
N LEU A 58 -7.72 0.77 -1.85
CA LEU A 58 -8.62 1.70 -1.16
C LEU A 58 -8.21 1.88 0.31
N ASN A 59 -7.83 0.78 0.98
CA ASN A 59 -7.30 0.86 2.34
C ASN A 59 -6.00 1.68 2.39
N SER A 60 -5.04 1.42 1.47
CA SER A 60 -3.80 2.19 1.38
C SER A 60 -4.05 3.68 1.15
N TRP A 61 -5.02 4.04 0.31
CA TRP A 61 -5.43 5.44 0.14
C TRP A 61 -6.00 6.03 1.42
N ALA A 62 -6.90 5.33 2.12
CA ALA A 62 -7.51 5.80 3.36
C ALA A 62 -6.46 6.03 4.46
N VAL A 63 -5.54 5.08 4.65
CA VAL A 63 -4.44 5.17 5.61
C VAL A 63 -3.48 6.31 5.27
N ARG A 64 -3.13 6.53 3.99
CA ARG A 64 -2.33 7.71 3.58
C ARG A 64 -3.05 9.02 3.86
N ARG A 65 -4.33 9.11 3.51
CA ARG A 65 -5.16 10.31 3.78
C ARG A 65 -5.19 10.62 5.27
N ASP A 66 -5.40 9.62 6.11
CA ASP A 66 -5.52 9.81 7.55
C ASP A 66 -4.16 10.19 8.16
N SER A 67 -3.07 9.54 7.75
CA SER A 67 -1.69 9.90 8.13
C SER A 67 -1.33 11.33 7.71
N ALA A 68 -1.77 11.77 6.52
CA ALA A 68 -1.48 13.12 6.02
C ALA A 68 -2.15 14.24 6.83
N ASN A 69 -3.24 13.92 7.54
CA ASN A 69 -3.92 14.85 8.43
C ASN A 69 -3.30 14.89 9.84
N GLU A 70 -2.34 14.02 10.16
CA GLU A 70 -1.62 14.06 11.43
C GLU A 70 -0.49 15.10 11.39
N ALA A 71 -0.25 15.78 12.53
CA ALA A 71 0.77 16.83 12.65
C ALA A 71 2.20 16.37 12.35
N ARG A 72 2.43 15.05 12.35
CA ARG A 72 3.64 14.41 11.83
C ARG A 72 3.21 13.12 11.14
N GLN A 73 3.37 13.04 9.83
CA GLN A 73 3.22 11.79 9.09
C GLN A 73 4.22 10.78 9.62
N ARG A 74 3.76 9.83 10.44
CA ARG A 74 4.62 8.80 11.04
C ARG A 74 4.73 7.57 10.17
N TYR A 75 3.75 7.33 9.31
CA TYR A 75 3.68 6.16 8.46
C TYR A 75 3.16 6.51 7.06
N ILE A 76 3.68 5.81 6.06
CA ILE A 76 3.21 5.81 4.68
C ILE A 76 2.91 4.37 4.33
N ILE A 77 1.82 4.10 3.63
CA ILE A 77 1.51 2.78 3.12
C ILE A 77 1.63 2.78 1.59
N ALA A 78 2.30 1.77 1.06
CA ALA A 78 2.40 1.56 -0.37
C ALA A 78 1.09 1.02 -0.94
N ASP A 79 0.88 1.25 -2.23
CA ASP A 79 -0.17 0.55 -2.97
C ASP A 79 0.12 -0.96 -2.99
N ALA A 80 -0.94 -1.75 -2.87
CA ALA A 80 -0.90 -3.17 -3.18
C ALA A 80 -0.37 -3.38 -4.59
N GLY A 81 0.63 -4.25 -4.72
CA GLY A 81 1.36 -4.50 -5.97
C GLY A 81 2.55 -3.57 -6.22
N TRP A 82 2.81 -2.58 -5.36
CA TRP A 82 4.04 -1.77 -5.43
C TRP A 82 5.29 -2.66 -5.30
N PHE A 83 5.24 -3.64 -4.41
CA PHE A 83 6.29 -4.64 -4.24
C PHE A 83 5.69 -6.04 -4.31
N GLY A 84 6.29 -6.89 -5.15
CA GLY A 84 5.81 -8.25 -5.39
C GLY A 84 6.67 -9.30 -4.66
N PRO A 85 6.12 -10.49 -4.40
CA PRO A 85 6.85 -11.57 -3.73
C PRO A 85 7.93 -12.23 -4.59
N LYS A 86 7.85 -12.06 -5.92
CA LYS A 86 8.83 -12.56 -6.91
C LYS A 86 9.72 -11.44 -7.46
N SER A 87 9.86 -10.34 -6.73
CA SER A 87 10.78 -9.27 -7.12
C SER A 87 12.22 -9.78 -7.03
N ASP A 88 12.73 -10.25 -8.16
CA ASP A 88 14.06 -10.83 -8.34
C ASP A 88 15.12 -9.72 -8.50
N THR A 89 16.22 -9.83 -7.74
CA THR A 89 17.38 -8.92 -7.78
C THR A 89 18.10 -8.92 -9.11
N SER A 90 18.00 -10.00 -9.89
CA SER A 90 18.67 -10.15 -11.18
C SER A 90 17.93 -9.51 -12.35
N VAL A 91 16.62 -9.28 -12.25
CA VAL A 91 15.77 -8.84 -13.37
C VAL A 91 15.33 -7.37 -13.25
N GLY A 92 15.75 -6.65 -12.20
CA GLY A 92 15.47 -5.22 -12.04
C GLY A 92 13.97 -4.88 -11.95
N ARG A 93 13.13 -5.85 -11.56
CA ARG A 93 11.66 -5.68 -11.39
C ARG A 93 11.32 -5.04 -10.05
N TYR A 94 12.08 -4.01 -9.68
CA TYR A 94 11.77 -3.18 -8.53
C TYR A 94 10.99 -1.96 -8.98
N PRO A 95 10.05 -1.48 -8.14
CA PRO A 95 9.54 -0.13 -8.33
C PRO A 95 10.73 0.84 -8.31
N SER A 96 10.98 1.51 -9.42
CA SER A 96 12.06 2.50 -9.57
C SER A 96 11.81 3.77 -8.77
N ARG A 97 10.60 3.90 -8.22
CA ARG A 97 10.14 5.04 -7.41
C ARG A 97 9.64 4.54 -6.07
N LEU A 98 10.00 5.28 -5.02
CA LEU A 98 9.45 5.12 -3.70
C LEU A 98 7.93 5.39 -3.71
N PRO A 99 7.16 4.82 -2.77
CA PRO A 99 5.74 5.09 -2.64
C PRO A 99 5.48 6.59 -2.48
N GLU A 100 4.35 7.06 -3.02
CA GLU A 100 3.97 8.46 -2.92
C GLU A 100 3.94 8.93 -1.45
N GLY A 101 4.57 10.08 -1.18
CA GLY A 101 4.68 10.65 0.16
C GLY A 101 5.77 10.04 1.05
N TYR A 102 6.42 8.95 0.61
CA TYR A 102 7.54 8.36 1.34
C TYR A 102 8.87 8.98 0.92
N SER A 103 9.67 9.39 1.92
CA SER A 103 11.02 9.91 1.71
C SER A 103 12.03 9.05 2.45
N LYS A 104 13.04 8.57 1.72
CA LYS A 104 14.10 7.73 2.30
C LYS A 104 14.87 8.47 3.39
N GLY A 105 15.04 7.86 4.56
CA GLY A 105 15.75 8.43 5.70
C GLY A 105 14.99 9.52 6.45
N SER A 106 13.71 9.72 6.14
CA SER A 106 12.84 10.69 6.82
C SER A 106 12.46 10.28 8.25
N GLY A 107 12.67 9.00 8.60
CA GLY A 107 12.17 8.41 9.84
C GLY A 107 10.68 8.05 9.79
N GLN A 108 10.05 8.15 8.61
CA GLN A 108 8.74 7.57 8.36
C GLN A 108 8.81 6.04 8.40
N ILE A 109 7.73 5.42 8.86
CA ILE A 109 7.50 3.98 8.74
C ILE A 109 6.83 3.71 7.39
N LEU A 110 7.43 2.87 6.55
CA LEU A 110 6.78 2.40 5.34
C LEU A 110 6.08 1.06 5.61
N LEU A 111 4.79 1.01 5.31
CA LEU A 111 3.95 -0.17 5.34
C LEU A 111 3.80 -0.68 3.91
N VAL A 112 4.11 -1.96 3.66
CA VAL A 112 4.09 -2.56 2.32
C VAL A 112 3.21 -3.80 2.33
N PRO A 113 1.98 -3.72 1.79
CA PRO A 113 1.12 -4.88 1.60
C PRO A 113 1.74 -5.81 0.55
N ILE A 114 1.89 -7.09 0.88
CA ILE A 114 2.42 -8.12 -0.03
C ILE A 114 1.33 -9.14 -0.31
N ASN A 115 1.01 -9.30 -1.59
CA ASN A 115 0.14 -10.36 -2.07
C ASN A 115 0.98 -11.55 -2.53
N PHE A 116 0.71 -12.72 -1.99
CA PHE A 116 1.29 -13.97 -2.44
C PHE A 116 0.27 -14.77 -3.23
N ASP A 117 0.69 -15.12 -4.44
CA ASP A 117 -0.02 -16.07 -5.28
C ASP A 117 0.23 -17.48 -4.73
N VAL A 118 -0.67 -17.96 -3.87
CA VAL A 118 -0.61 -19.32 -3.33
C VAL A 118 -1.71 -20.17 -3.95
N SER A 119 -1.37 -21.40 -4.30
CA SER A 119 -2.29 -22.34 -4.92
C SER A 119 -3.57 -22.49 -4.05
N ASN A 120 -4.71 -22.22 -4.68
CA ASN A 120 -6.08 -22.26 -4.15
C ASN A 120 -6.53 -21.13 -3.20
N ASN A 121 -5.76 -20.06 -2.94
CA ASN A 121 -6.23 -18.80 -2.32
C ASN A 121 -5.07 -17.80 -2.26
N GLY A 122 -5.30 -16.56 -2.69
CA GLY A 122 -4.34 -15.46 -2.46
C GLY A 122 -4.08 -15.25 -0.96
N HIS A 123 -2.87 -14.82 -0.61
CA HIS A 123 -2.47 -14.57 0.79
C HIS A 123 -1.86 -13.18 0.93
N TRP A 124 -2.30 -12.44 1.95
CA TRP A 124 -1.83 -11.10 2.27
C TRP A 124 -0.96 -11.15 3.51
N SER A 125 0.14 -10.40 3.45
CA SER A 125 0.96 -10.09 4.61
C SER A 125 1.39 -8.63 4.57
N LEU A 126 1.98 -8.15 5.66
CA LEU A 126 2.48 -6.80 5.75
C LEU A 126 3.97 -6.78 6.05
N VAL A 127 4.71 -6.01 5.26
CA VAL A 127 6.09 -5.66 5.58
C VAL A 127 6.15 -4.24 6.12
N ILE A 128 6.87 -4.05 7.22
CA ILE A 128 7.12 -2.75 7.83
C ILE A 128 8.60 -2.44 7.65
N VAL A 129 8.88 -1.38 6.90
CA VAL A 129 10.22 -0.84 6.70
C VAL A 129 10.37 0.40 7.57
N HIS A 130 11.43 0.42 8.36
CA HIS A 130 11.83 1.56 9.15
C HIS A 130 13.24 1.95 8.75
N ASP A 131 13.39 3.02 7.98
CA ASP A 131 14.66 3.37 7.33
C ASP A 131 15.44 4.52 7.99
N GLY A 132 14.92 5.06 9.10
CA GLY A 132 15.51 6.19 9.81
C GLY A 132 16.02 5.84 11.21
N PHE A 133 16.79 6.77 11.79
CA PHE A 133 17.28 6.69 13.16
C PHE A 133 16.29 7.43 14.09
N THR A 134 15.48 6.74 14.90
CA THR A 134 14.49 7.39 15.79
C THR A 134 15.12 8.03 17.04
N GLY A 135 16.40 8.44 16.98
CA GLY A 135 17.10 9.09 18.09
C GLY A 135 17.42 8.22 19.31
N PHE A 136 16.90 6.99 19.40
CA PHE A 136 17.10 6.06 20.53
C PHE A 136 17.50 4.67 20.05
N GLY A 137 18.73 4.47 19.54
CA GLY A 137 19.31 3.14 19.31
C GLY A 137 18.55 2.18 18.38
N LYS A 138 17.43 2.61 17.78
CA LYS A 138 16.68 1.82 16.81
C LYS A 138 17.40 1.95 15.48
N LEU A 139 18.20 0.93 15.22
CA LEU A 139 18.76 0.70 13.90
C LEU A 139 17.61 0.51 12.91
N PRO A 140 17.85 0.84 11.64
CA PRO A 140 16.89 0.53 10.61
C PRO A 140 16.51 -0.94 10.58
N SER A 141 15.26 -1.24 10.26
CA SER A 141 14.74 -2.60 10.35
C SER A 141 13.61 -2.87 9.39
N ILE A 142 13.51 -4.13 8.96
CA ILE A 142 12.37 -4.66 8.22
C ILE A 142 11.69 -5.69 9.12
N LYS A 143 10.38 -5.53 9.33
CA LYS A 143 9.53 -6.48 10.04
C LYS A 143 8.50 -7.08 9.10
N HIS A 144 8.28 -8.38 9.22
CA HIS A 144 7.24 -9.08 8.47
C HIS A 144 6.15 -9.53 9.43
N LEU A 145 4.89 -9.26 9.08
CA LEU A 145 3.71 -9.60 9.83
C LEU A 145 2.89 -10.54 8.96
N ASP A 146 2.77 -11.77 9.42
CA ASP A 146 2.00 -12.81 8.74
C ASP A 146 0.96 -13.38 9.70
N PRO A 147 -0.35 -13.12 9.47
CA PRO A 147 -1.42 -13.67 10.28
C PRO A 147 -1.66 -15.17 10.05
N PHE A 148 -0.94 -15.79 9.10
CA PHE A 148 -1.06 -17.20 8.79
C PHE A 148 0.14 -18.00 9.33
N ARG A 149 -0.03 -18.66 10.49
CA ARG A 149 0.98 -19.57 11.05
C ARG A 149 1.02 -20.86 10.24
N ASN A 150 2.07 -21.03 9.43
CA ASN A 150 2.53 -22.36 9.06
C ASN A 150 3.97 -22.55 9.53
N THR A 151 4.12 -23.14 10.71
CA THR A 151 5.41 -23.65 11.22
C THR A 151 5.95 -24.83 10.39
N ASN A 152 5.19 -25.31 9.40
CA ASN A 152 5.67 -26.22 8.38
C ASN A 152 6.31 -25.42 7.22
N THR A 153 7.61 -25.21 7.35
CA THR A 153 8.54 -24.55 6.42
C THR A 153 8.64 -25.18 5.02
N GLY A 154 7.88 -26.25 4.74
CA GLY A 154 7.82 -26.92 3.43
C GLY A 154 6.59 -26.58 2.58
N SER A 155 5.65 -25.75 3.06
CA SER A 155 4.46 -25.37 2.29
C SER A 155 4.65 -24.03 1.58
N GLU A 156 4.10 -23.89 0.37
CA GLU A 156 4.03 -22.62 -0.40
C GLU A 156 3.44 -21.47 0.43
N ARG A 157 2.67 -21.76 1.49
CA ARG A 157 1.97 -20.81 2.37
C ARG A 157 2.79 -20.32 3.57
N GLY A 158 3.83 -21.04 3.98
CA GLY A 158 4.61 -20.74 5.20
C GLY A 158 5.98 -20.10 4.95
N ASN A 159 6.36 -19.92 3.68
CA ASN A 159 7.71 -19.55 3.26
C ASN A 159 7.72 -18.31 2.35
N THR A 160 6.65 -17.53 2.38
CA THR A 160 6.24 -16.75 1.21
C THR A 160 7.01 -15.45 1.06
N PHE A 161 7.49 -14.84 2.16
CA PHE A 161 8.50 -13.79 2.07
C PHE A 161 9.89 -14.42 1.84
N SER A 162 10.20 -14.70 0.58
CA SER A 162 11.46 -15.33 0.19
C SER A 162 12.67 -14.46 0.57
N ILE A 163 13.83 -15.10 0.70
CA ILE A 163 15.12 -14.42 0.94
C ILE A 163 15.38 -13.35 -0.14
N ASP A 164 14.94 -13.57 -1.37
CA ASP A 164 15.15 -12.63 -2.49
C ASP A 164 14.29 -11.37 -2.35
N ALA A 165 13.04 -11.49 -1.89
CA ALA A 165 12.17 -10.36 -1.56
C ALA A 165 12.72 -9.52 -0.40
N HIS A 166 13.48 -10.14 0.51
CA HIS A 166 14.22 -9.41 1.54
C HIS A 166 15.39 -8.63 0.94
N LEU A 167 16.28 -9.29 0.19
CA LEU A 167 17.47 -8.67 -0.44
C LEU A 167 17.10 -7.51 -1.38
N ALA A 168 15.97 -7.64 -2.06
CA ALA A 168 15.31 -6.61 -2.82
C ALA A 168 15.01 -5.33 -2.02
N LEU A 169 14.33 -5.46 -0.88
CA LEU A 169 14.05 -4.32 -0.01
C LEU A 169 15.33 -3.79 0.66
N GLU A 170 16.28 -4.66 0.97
CA GLU A 170 17.61 -4.23 1.42
C GLU A 170 18.28 -3.33 0.36
N SER A 171 18.24 -3.71 -0.92
CA SER A 171 18.82 -2.90 -1.99
C SER A 171 18.13 -1.53 -2.15
N LEU A 172 16.81 -1.44 -1.94
CA LEU A 172 16.06 -0.19 -2.05
C LEU A 172 16.29 0.73 -0.86
N PHE A 173 16.36 0.15 0.34
CA PHE A 173 16.38 0.90 1.58
C PHE A 173 17.79 0.88 2.21
N ILE A 174 18.36 -0.26 2.61
CA ILE A 174 19.55 -0.30 3.49
C ILE A 174 20.37 -1.59 3.32
N GLU A 175 21.70 -1.48 3.20
CA GLU A 175 22.64 -2.59 2.93
C GLU A 175 22.85 -3.60 4.09
N THR A 176 22.24 -3.39 5.26
CA THR A 176 22.34 -4.29 6.42
C THR A 176 21.04 -4.26 7.24
N LEU A 177 20.11 -5.18 6.97
CA LEU A 177 18.87 -5.28 7.74
C LEU A 177 18.80 -6.55 8.59
N ARG A 178 18.12 -6.42 9.73
CA ARG A 178 17.69 -7.57 10.53
C ARG A 178 16.24 -7.86 10.21
N LEU A 179 15.99 -8.85 9.36
CA LEU A 179 14.66 -9.41 9.20
C LEU A 179 14.19 -9.98 10.54
N GLY A 180 12.99 -9.57 10.97
CA GLY A 180 12.32 -10.19 12.10
C GLY A 180 10.85 -10.36 11.80
N GLN A 181 10.34 -11.56 12.02
CA GLN A 181 8.90 -11.81 12.03
C GLN A 181 8.32 -11.29 13.35
N TRP A 182 7.23 -10.55 13.28
CA TRP A 182 6.47 -10.12 14.45
C TRP A 182 5.21 -10.97 14.61
N ASP A 183 4.92 -11.35 15.85
CA ASP A 183 3.70 -12.07 16.17
C ASP A 183 2.49 -11.14 15.98
N VAL A 184 1.48 -11.66 15.28
CA VAL A 184 0.17 -11.02 15.10
C VAL A 184 -0.94 -12.01 15.47
N PRO A 185 -2.17 -11.53 15.79
CA PRO A 185 -3.32 -12.41 15.91
C PRO A 185 -3.42 -13.33 14.70
N GLN A 186 -3.49 -14.63 14.98
CA GLN A 186 -3.45 -15.64 13.93
C GLN A 186 -4.86 -15.85 13.40
N SER A 187 -5.00 -15.80 12.08
CA SER A 187 -6.24 -16.20 11.44
C SER A 187 -6.14 -17.63 10.90
N PRO A 188 -7.07 -18.52 11.28
CA PRO A 188 -7.15 -19.85 10.68
C PRO A 188 -7.66 -19.80 9.23
N ASN A 189 -8.27 -18.69 8.80
CA ASN A 189 -8.82 -18.53 7.45
C ASN A 189 -7.88 -17.68 6.59
N ALA A 190 -7.27 -18.31 5.57
CA ALA A 190 -6.42 -17.62 4.61
C ALA A 190 -7.15 -16.50 3.85
N ALA A 191 -8.48 -16.54 3.70
CA ALA A 191 -9.22 -15.44 3.07
C ALA A 191 -9.23 -14.16 3.92
N SER A 192 -9.16 -14.30 5.24
CA SER A 192 -9.17 -13.17 6.18
C SER A 192 -7.79 -12.59 6.49
N CYS A 193 -6.72 -13.10 5.87
CA CYS A 193 -5.36 -12.57 6.10
C CYS A 193 -5.17 -11.10 5.67
N GLY A 194 -6.01 -10.61 4.76
CA GLY A 194 -6.00 -9.22 4.32
C GLY A 194 -6.80 -8.28 5.23
N VAL A 195 -7.68 -8.83 6.06
CA VAL A 195 -8.49 -8.09 7.05
C VAL A 195 -7.68 -7.88 8.31
#